data_AF-A0A2I2ZPT7-F1
#
_entry.id   AF-A0A2I2ZPT7-F1
#
_cell.length_a   1.000
_cell.length_b   1.000
_cell.length_c   1.000
_cell.angle_alpha   90.00
_cell.angle_beta   90.00
_cell.angle_gamma   90.00
#
_symmetry.space_group_name_H-M   'P 1'
#
loop_
_entity.id
_entity.type
_entity.pdbx_description
1 polymer ?
#
loop_
_entity_poly.entity_id
_entity_poly.type
_entity_poly.pdbx_seq_one_letter_code
_entity_poly.pdbx_strand_id
1 'polypeptide(L)'
;MLTILRSLLLFSRELLLPIQKVILALGDYMGATCHVCIGGTNVRIEMQKLQAEAPHIVVGTPGRVFDMLNRRYLFPKWIKMLVLDEADEMLSHGFKDEIYEIFQKLNTSIQVVLLSATMPTDVLEVTKKFMRDPIRILFYINVEREEWKLDTLCDLYETLTITPKVDWLTEKMHARDFSFWSSRVLITSDLLACGIDVQQLSLVINYDLPTNRENYIHRIGRGGLFGRKGVAINFVTEEDKRILHDIETFYNTTVKEMPMNVADLI
;
A
#
# COMPACT_ATOMS: atom_id res chain seq x y z
N MET A 1 -23.32 17.16 19.09
CA MET A 1 -22.58 15.89 18.87
C MET A 1 -21.16 16.29 18.50
N LEU A 2 -20.18 16.12 19.40
CA LEU A 2 -18.81 16.57 19.14
C LEU A 2 -18.23 15.75 17.98
N THR A 3 -17.92 16.41 16.87
CA THR A 3 -17.16 15.88 15.74
C THR A 3 -15.73 15.67 16.24
N ILE A 4 -15.36 14.41 16.52
CA ILE A 4 -14.01 14.07 17.00
C ILE A 4 -13.19 13.67 15.77
N LEU A 5 -12.09 14.39 15.52
CA LEU A 5 -11.09 14.02 14.52
C LEU A 5 -10.58 12.61 14.82
N ARG A 6 -10.78 11.63 13.94
CA ARG A 6 -10.40 10.22 14.20
C ARG A 6 -9.18 9.78 13.41
N SER A 7 -8.97 10.32 12.21
CA SER A 7 -7.94 9.83 11.30
C SER A 7 -7.09 10.98 10.76
N LEU A 8 -5.79 10.75 10.75
CA LEU A 8 -4.78 11.62 10.13
C LEU A 8 -4.12 10.82 9.00
N LEU A 9 -4.15 11.33 7.77
CA LEU A 9 -3.48 10.71 6.64
C LEU A 9 -2.39 11.63 6.10
N LEU A 10 -1.21 11.06 5.88
CA LEU A 10 -0.05 11.76 5.32
C LEU A 10 0.21 11.27 3.90
N PHE A 11 0.41 12.25 2.99
CA PHE A 11 0.67 12.00 1.57
C PHE A 11 1.63 13.05 0.99
N SER A 12 2.18 12.73 -0.18
CA SER A 12 2.82 13.68 -1.09
C SER A 12 1.84 14.76 -1.56
N ARG A 13 2.37 15.94 -1.89
CA ARG A 13 1.58 17.16 -2.09
C ARG A 13 0.57 17.03 -3.23
N GLU A 14 0.95 16.34 -4.30
CA GLU A 14 0.18 16.17 -5.53
C GLU A 14 -1.10 15.35 -5.32
N LEU A 15 -1.11 14.44 -4.34
CA LEU A 15 -2.17 13.47 -4.14
C LEU A 15 -3.29 13.94 -3.19
N LEU A 16 -3.03 14.99 -2.41
CA LEU A 16 -3.93 15.42 -1.33
C LEU A 16 -5.33 15.84 -1.80
N LEU A 17 -5.42 16.60 -2.88
CA LEU A 17 -6.71 17.07 -3.41
C LEU A 17 -7.53 15.94 -4.07
N PRO A 18 -6.96 15.07 -4.92
CA PRO A 18 -7.65 13.86 -5.39
C PRO A 18 -8.18 12.99 -4.24
N ILE A 19 -7.36 12.73 -3.23
CA ILE A 19 -7.73 11.88 -2.09
C ILE A 19 -8.86 12.50 -1.28
N GLN A 20 -8.82 13.80 -1.02
CA GLN A 20 -9.92 14.49 -0.34
C GLN A 20 -11.25 14.28 -1.07
N LYS A 21 -11.27 14.40 -2.40
CA LYS A 21 -12.49 14.18 -3.20
C LYS A 21 -13.02 12.77 -3.04
N VAL A 22 -12.14 11.77 -3.06
CA VAL A 22 -12.51 10.36 -2.86
C VAL A 22 -13.08 10.14 -1.46
N ILE A 23 -12.42 10.67 -0.43
CA ILE A 23 -12.88 10.56 0.96
C ILE A 23 -14.27 11.20 1.14
N LEU A 24 -14.47 12.39 0.59
CA LEU A 24 -15.77 13.07 0.65
C LEU A 24 -16.86 12.31 -0.11
N ALA A 25 -16.54 11.78 -1.30
CA ALA A 25 -17.49 10.99 -2.09
C ALA A 25 -17.90 9.68 -1.39
N LEU A 26 -16.93 8.97 -0.79
CA LEU A 26 -17.21 7.76 -0.01
C LEU A 26 -17.94 8.09 1.31
N GLY A 27 -17.66 9.26 1.87
CA GLY A 27 -18.18 9.72 3.15
C GLY A 27 -19.52 10.46 3.09
N ASP A 28 -20.08 10.71 1.90
CA ASP A 28 -21.26 11.55 1.68
C ASP A 28 -22.48 11.03 2.48
N TYR A 29 -22.75 9.74 2.38
CA TYR A 29 -23.83 9.07 3.13
C TYR A 29 -23.57 8.94 4.63
N MET A 30 -22.34 9.20 5.08
CA MET A 30 -21.93 9.13 6.49
C MET A 30 -21.83 10.52 7.13
N GLY A 31 -21.98 11.60 6.35
CA GLY A 31 -21.70 12.96 6.80
C GLY A 31 -20.24 13.16 7.22
N ALA A 32 -19.32 12.38 6.64
CA ALA A 32 -17.90 12.49 6.96
C ALA A 32 -17.32 13.78 6.38
N THR A 33 -16.46 14.44 7.17
CA THR A 33 -15.84 15.72 6.79
C THR A 33 -14.33 15.54 6.74
N CYS A 34 -13.72 16.12 5.71
CA CYS A 34 -12.32 15.93 5.40
C CYS A 34 -11.64 17.28 5.13
N HIS A 35 -10.60 17.58 5.88
CA HIS A 35 -9.82 18.81 5.74
C HIS A 35 -8.43 18.53 5.20
N VAL A 36 -7.93 19.42 4.34
CA VAL A 36 -6.64 19.27 3.68
C VAL A 36 -5.64 20.29 4.22
N CYS A 37 -4.49 19.81 4.68
CA CYS A 37 -3.39 20.58 5.24
C CYS A 37 -2.19 20.57 4.27
N ILE A 38 -2.01 21.64 3.49
CA ILE A 38 -0.95 21.73 2.46
C ILE A 38 0.00 22.90 2.73
N GLY A 39 1.31 22.67 2.57
CA GLY A 39 2.33 23.72 2.61
C GLY A 39 2.11 24.84 1.57
N GLY A 40 2.43 26.09 1.93
CA GLY A 40 2.27 27.26 1.06
C GLY A 40 0.91 27.98 1.16
N THR A 41 -0.06 27.42 1.89
CA THR A 41 -1.32 28.13 2.20
C THR A 41 -1.19 28.96 3.49
N ASN A 42 -2.06 29.97 3.67
CA ASN A 42 -2.06 30.81 4.87
C ASN A 42 -2.57 30.02 6.09
N VAL A 43 -1.65 29.75 7.03
CA VAL A 43 -1.88 28.98 8.26
C VAL A 43 -3.05 29.51 9.09
N ARG A 44 -3.25 30.84 9.15
CA ARG A 44 -4.36 31.43 9.94
C ARG A 44 -5.73 31.12 9.35
N ILE A 45 -5.84 31.15 8.02
CA ILE A 45 -7.09 30.83 7.32
C ILE A 45 -7.39 29.34 7.48
N GLU A 46 -6.36 28.50 7.33
CA GLU A 46 -6.47 27.04 7.50
C GLU A 46 -6.90 26.68 8.93
N MET A 47 -6.30 27.31 9.94
CA MET A 47 -6.70 27.18 11.35
C MET A 47 -8.18 27.54 11.56
N GLN A 48 -8.63 28.67 11.03
CA GLN A 48 -10.03 29.10 11.19
C GLN A 48 -11.00 28.08 10.60
N LYS A 49 -10.69 27.52 9.42
CA LYS A 49 -11.48 26.46 8.80
C LYS A 49 -11.46 25.18 9.64
N LEU A 50 -10.29 24.74 10.09
CA LEU A 50 -10.14 23.55 10.92
C LEU A 50 -10.95 23.64 12.22
N GLN A 51 -10.96 24.81 12.86
CA GLN A 51 -11.74 25.06 14.08
C GLN A 51 -13.24 25.19 13.83
N ALA A 52 -13.64 25.79 12.70
CA ALA A 52 -15.05 25.94 12.35
C ALA A 52 -15.70 24.62 11.89
N GLU A 53 -14.97 23.83 11.08
CA GLU A 53 -15.47 22.59 10.48
C GLU A 53 -15.34 21.38 11.41
N ALA A 54 -14.36 21.39 12.33
CA ALA A 54 -14.01 20.28 13.21
C ALA A 54 -14.01 18.93 12.44
N PRO A 55 -13.12 18.75 11.46
CA PRO A 55 -13.21 17.65 10.52
C PRO A 55 -12.99 16.28 11.18
N HIS A 56 -13.65 15.26 10.66
CA HIS A 56 -13.45 13.86 11.07
C HIS A 56 -12.10 13.31 10.60
N ILE A 57 -11.64 13.76 9.44
CA ILE A 57 -10.44 13.29 8.75
C ILE A 57 -9.58 14.49 8.36
N VAL A 58 -8.28 14.41 8.62
CA VAL A 58 -7.29 15.39 8.14
C VAL A 58 -6.32 14.68 7.21
N VAL A 59 -6.11 15.26 6.04
CA VAL A 59 -5.19 14.77 5.01
C VAL A 59 -4.14 15.86 4.80
N GLY A 60 -2.85 15.56 4.85
CA GLY A 60 -1.86 16.63 4.64
C GLY A 60 -0.45 16.17 4.37
N THR A 61 0.41 17.13 4.00
CA THR A 61 1.85 16.86 3.90
C THR A 61 2.46 16.81 5.31
N PRO A 62 3.51 16.00 5.55
CA PRO A 62 4.16 15.89 6.86
C PRO A 62 4.55 17.24 7.45
N GLY A 63 5.23 18.08 6.68
CA GLY A 63 5.68 19.40 7.17
C GLY A 63 4.53 20.30 7.63
N ARG A 64 3.40 20.33 6.90
CA ARG A 64 2.25 21.17 7.31
C ARG A 64 1.51 20.58 8.49
N VAL A 65 1.31 19.27 8.51
CA VAL A 65 0.66 18.58 9.64
C VAL A 65 1.49 18.74 10.92
N PHE A 66 2.81 18.60 10.82
CA PHE A 66 3.73 18.84 11.92
C PHE A 66 3.62 20.27 12.47
N ASP A 67 3.60 21.30 11.60
CA ASP A 67 3.41 22.70 12.01
C ASP A 67 2.07 22.90 12.74
N MET A 68 0.99 22.30 12.23
CA MET A 68 -0.34 22.37 12.84
C MET A 68 -0.42 21.69 14.21
N LEU A 69 0.28 20.56 14.39
CA LEU A 69 0.40 19.88 15.69
C LEU A 69 1.25 20.69 16.68
N ASN A 70 2.38 21.26 16.23
CA ASN A 70 3.25 22.08 17.06
C ASN A 70 2.57 23.35 17.58
N ARG A 71 1.80 24.02 16.71
CA ARG A 71 1.04 25.21 17.06
C ARG A 71 -0.23 24.90 17.86
N ARG A 72 -0.52 23.62 18.12
CA ARG A 72 -1.71 23.13 18.82
C ARG A 72 -3.02 23.52 18.13
N TYR A 73 -3.00 23.58 16.80
CA TYR A 73 -4.22 23.72 15.99
C TYR A 73 -4.85 22.36 15.70
N LEU A 74 -4.02 21.32 15.54
CA LEU A 74 -4.42 19.92 15.63
C LEU A 74 -4.09 19.39 17.01
N PHE A 75 -5.06 18.73 17.66
CA PHE A 75 -4.85 18.16 18.99
C PHE A 75 -4.71 16.64 18.88
N PRO A 76 -3.58 16.07 19.33
CA PRO A 76 -3.31 14.64 19.25
C PRO A 76 -4.32 13.75 19.98
N LYS A 77 -4.97 14.28 21.02
CA LYS A 77 -5.90 13.55 21.90
C LYS A 77 -7.04 12.87 21.12
N TRP A 78 -7.44 13.45 20.01
CA TRP A 78 -8.60 12.96 19.25
C TRP A 78 -8.20 11.95 18.18
N ILE A 79 -6.96 12.00 17.72
CA ILE A 79 -6.45 11.18 16.60
C ILE A 79 -6.27 9.73 17.07
N LYS A 80 -6.98 8.81 16.42
CA LYS A 80 -6.97 7.37 16.73
C LYS A 80 -6.23 6.55 15.69
N MET A 81 -6.14 7.05 14.46
CA MET A 81 -5.50 6.38 13.34
C MET A 81 -4.56 7.35 12.61
N LEU A 82 -3.36 6.87 12.31
CA LEU A 82 -2.41 7.52 11.41
C LEU A 82 -2.18 6.61 10.21
N VAL A 83 -2.35 7.16 9.02
CA VAL A 83 -2.05 6.48 7.75
C VAL A 83 -0.90 7.20 7.06
N LEU A 84 0.14 6.46 6.70
CA LEU A 84 1.18 6.92 5.78
C LEU A 84 1.00 6.19 4.47
N ASP A 85 0.75 6.90 3.38
CA ASP A 85 0.75 6.34 2.03
C ASP A 85 1.99 6.80 1.27
N GLU A 86 2.47 5.99 0.32
CA GLU A 86 3.73 6.22 -0.41
C GLU A 86 4.91 6.53 0.54
N ALA A 87 5.02 5.74 1.61
CA ALA A 87 5.98 6.01 2.68
C ALA A 87 7.45 6.01 2.20
N ASP A 88 7.78 5.20 1.20
CA ASP A 88 9.09 5.22 0.53
C ASP A 88 9.38 6.56 -0.14
N GLU A 89 8.41 7.07 -0.90
CA GLU A 89 8.52 8.37 -1.55
C GLU A 89 8.68 9.48 -0.50
N MET A 90 7.83 9.50 0.53
CA MET A 90 7.88 10.51 1.58
C MET A 90 9.22 10.52 2.33
N LEU A 91 9.77 9.35 2.63
CA LEU A 91 11.06 9.26 3.32
C LEU A 91 12.22 9.65 2.41
N SER A 92 12.18 9.30 1.12
CA SER A 92 13.20 9.71 0.14
C SER A 92 13.28 11.22 -0.05
N HIS A 93 12.14 11.93 0.09
CA HIS A 93 12.06 13.39 0.05
C HIS A 93 12.52 14.09 1.34
N GLY A 94 13.00 13.33 2.33
CA GLY A 94 13.56 13.88 3.56
C GLY A 94 12.55 14.17 4.66
N PHE A 95 11.28 13.73 4.54
CA PHE A 95 10.26 13.95 5.58
C PHE A 95 10.40 13.03 6.81
N LYS A 96 11.53 12.31 6.94
CA LYS A 96 11.77 11.34 8.00
C LYS A 96 11.63 11.98 9.38
N ASP A 97 12.27 13.13 9.59
CA ASP A 97 12.28 13.80 10.89
C ASP A 97 10.89 14.35 11.25
N GLU A 98 10.17 14.94 10.30
CA GLU A 98 8.80 15.43 10.53
C GLU A 98 7.84 14.29 10.86
N ILE A 99 7.94 13.15 10.18
CA ILE A 99 7.13 11.97 10.50
C ILE A 99 7.43 11.50 11.92
N TYR A 100 8.70 11.40 12.31
CA TYR A 100 9.12 11.05 13.67
C TYR A 100 8.51 11.98 14.72
N GLU A 101 8.59 13.29 14.49
CA GLU A 101 8.07 14.30 15.38
C GLU A 101 6.53 14.28 15.49
N ILE A 102 5.84 14.02 14.37
CA ILE A 102 4.38 13.80 14.38
C ILE A 102 4.06 12.61 15.28
N PHE A 103 4.73 11.46 15.08
CA PHE A 103 4.52 10.27 15.90
C PHE A 103 4.73 10.51 17.40
N GLN A 104 5.79 11.23 17.79
CA GLN A 104 6.08 11.52 19.20
C GLN A 104 4.99 12.37 19.88
N LYS A 105 4.24 13.17 19.12
CA LYS A 105 3.14 13.97 19.65
C LYS A 105 1.83 13.19 19.74
N LEU A 106 1.70 12.10 18.98
CA LEU A 106 0.49 11.27 18.94
C LEU A 106 0.40 10.35 20.17
N ASN A 107 -0.80 9.86 20.44
CA ASN A 107 -1.02 8.98 21.58
C ASN A 107 -0.38 7.60 21.34
N THR A 108 0.13 6.98 22.39
CA THR A 108 0.73 5.64 22.38
C THR A 108 -0.25 4.53 21.99
N SER A 109 -1.57 4.75 22.02
CA SER A 109 -2.59 3.79 21.59
C SER A 109 -3.07 4.01 20.16
N ILE A 110 -2.36 4.81 19.37
CA ILE A 110 -2.74 5.10 17.98
C ILE A 110 -2.57 3.85 17.09
N GLN A 111 -3.53 3.62 16.21
CA GLN A 111 -3.39 2.64 15.13
C GLN A 111 -2.58 3.26 13.99
N VAL A 112 -1.52 2.58 13.57
CA VAL A 112 -0.67 3.03 12.47
C VAL A 112 -0.90 2.13 11.27
N VAL A 113 -1.15 2.72 10.11
CA VAL A 113 -1.25 2.04 8.82
C VAL A 113 -0.16 2.63 7.93
N LEU A 114 0.66 1.78 7.33
CA LEU A 114 1.70 2.19 6.40
C LEU A 114 1.46 1.46 5.09
N LEU A 115 1.33 2.25 4.03
CA LEU A 115 1.15 1.83 2.65
C LEU A 115 2.34 2.40 1.87
N SER A 116 2.96 1.56 1.07
CA SER A 116 4.18 1.92 0.34
C SER A 116 4.40 0.90 -0.75
N ALA A 117 4.79 1.36 -1.94
CA ALA A 117 5.17 0.46 -3.02
C ALA A 117 6.47 -0.28 -2.67
N THR A 118 7.40 0.41 -1.99
CA THR A 118 8.68 -0.18 -1.59
C THR A 118 9.00 -0.13 -0.11
N MET A 119 9.77 -1.10 0.39
CA MET A 119 10.27 -1.20 1.77
C MET A 119 11.80 -1.05 1.86
N PRO A 120 12.37 0.12 1.54
CA PRO A 120 13.78 0.39 1.82
C PRO A 120 14.05 0.44 3.33
N THR A 121 15.33 0.42 3.72
CA THR A 121 15.76 0.43 5.13
C THR A 121 15.12 1.54 5.95
N ASP A 122 14.94 2.73 5.36
CA ASP A 122 14.29 3.85 6.05
C ASP A 122 12.82 3.58 6.40
N VAL A 123 12.05 2.95 5.50
CA VAL A 123 10.65 2.60 5.79
C VAL A 123 10.57 1.45 6.79
N LEU A 124 11.50 0.50 6.71
CA LEU A 124 11.61 -0.58 7.70
C LEU A 124 11.96 -0.04 9.10
N GLU A 125 12.81 0.99 9.21
CA GLU A 125 13.10 1.65 10.48
C GLU A 125 11.87 2.32 11.08
N VAL A 126 11.09 3.03 10.27
CA VAL A 126 9.80 3.63 10.68
C VAL A 126 8.86 2.54 11.18
N THR A 127 8.73 1.44 10.44
CA THR A 127 7.90 0.29 10.82
C THR A 127 8.33 -0.29 12.17
N LYS A 128 9.64 -0.54 12.37
CA LYS A 128 10.18 -1.11 13.62
C LYS A 128 9.99 -0.20 14.83
N LYS A 129 10.08 1.13 14.67
CA LYS A 129 9.96 2.06 15.78
C LYS A 129 8.51 2.39 16.15
N PHE A 130 7.59 2.37 15.19
CA PHE A 130 6.25 2.93 15.40
C PHE A 130 5.11 1.94 15.31
N MET A 131 5.31 0.77 14.70
CA MET A 131 4.30 -0.26 14.63
C MET A 131 4.49 -1.29 15.73
N ARG A 132 3.39 -1.66 16.41
CA ARG A 132 3.35 -2.76 17.37
C ARG A 132 2.73 -3.95 16.67
N ASP A 133 3.52 -4.98 16.40
CA ASP A 133 3.12 -6.22 15.73
C ASP A 133 2.34 -5.99 14.42
N PRO A 134 2.98 -5.43 13.37
CA PRO A 134 2.30 -5.11 12.12
C PRO A 134 1.87 -6.37 11.35
N ILE A 135 0.60 -6.43 10.96
CA ILE A 135 0.09 -7.46 10.05
C ILE A 135 0.61 -7.16 8.64
N ARG A 136 1.40 -8.08 8.08
CA ARG A 136 1.89 -8.03 6.70
C ARG A 136 1.08 -9.01 5.85
N ILE A 137 0.61 -8.57 4.68
CA ILE A 137 -0.19 -9.37 3.76
C ILE A 137 0.68 -9.80 2.58
N LEU A 138 1.40 -10.91 2.72
CA LEU A 138 2.23 -11.52 1.70
C LEU A 138 2.00 -13.02 1.73
N PHE A 139 1.69 -13.63 0.59
CA PHE A 139 1.43 -15.07 0.50
C PHE A 139 2.38 -15.80 -0.45
N TYR A 140 2.60 -17.07 -0.18
CA TYR A 140 3.23 -17.99 -1.12
C TYR A 140 2.40 -19.26 -1.31
N ILE A 141 2.51 -19.86 -2.48
CA ILE A 141 2.02 -21.21 -2.79
C ILE A 141 3.25 -22.08 -3.02
N ASN A 142 3.38 -23.16 -2.26
CA ASN A 142 4.40 -24.16 -2.50
C ASN A 142 4.01 -24.99 -3.72
N VAL A 143 4.83 -24.95 -4.76
CA VAL A 143 4.65 -25.73 -5.98
C VAL A 143 5.79 -26.74 -6.03
N GLU A 144 5.49 -28.02 -5.83
CA GLU A 144 6.53 -29.06 -5.76
C GLU A 144 7.38 -29.14 -7.03
N ARG A 145 6.80 -28.80 -8.18
CA ARG A 145 7.45 -28.87 -9.49
C ARG A 145 7.14 -27.66 -10.34
N GLU A 146 8.14 -27.20 -11.09
CA GLU A 146 8.02 -26.06 -12.01
C GLU A 146 6.86 -26.21 -13.02
N GLU A 147 6.65 -27.43 -13.50
CA GLU A 147 5.58 -27.79 -14.44
C GLU A 147 4.16 -27.51 -13.89
N TRP A 148 3.98 -27.50 -12.56
CA TRP A 148 2.68 -27.29 -11.93
C TRP A 148 2.36 -25.82 -11.67
N LYS A 149 3.31 -24.90 -11.88
CA LYS A 149 3.07 -23.46 -11.70
C LYS A 149 1.98 -22.95 -12.64
N LEU A 150 1.95 -23.45 -13.88
CA LEU A 150 0.95 -23.05 -14.86
C LEU A 150 -0.45 -23.54 -14.47
N ASP A 151 -0.57 -24.80 -14.05
CA ASP A 151 -1.84 -25.37 -13.59
C ASP A 151 -2.36 -24.62 -12.36
N THR A 152 -1.47 -24.35 -11.40
CA THR A 152 -1.78 -23.54 -10.20
C THR A 152 -2.23 -22.13 -10.55
N LEU A 153 -1.62 -21.51 -11.58
CA LEU A 153 -2.03 -20.20 -12.09
C LEU A 153 -3.44 -20.25 -12.67
N CYS A 154 -3.75 -21.28 -13.45
CA CYS A 154 -5.08 -21.49 -14.04
C CYS A 154 -6.14 -21.68 -12.93
N ASP A 155 -5.88 -22.51 -11.93
CA ASP A 155 -6.78 -22.74 -10.78
C ASP A 155 -7.04 -21.45 -9.98
N LEU A 156 -5.99 -20.64 -9.78
CA LEU A 156 -6.11 -19.31 -9.18
C LEU A 156 -7.01 -18.41 -10.02
N TYR A 157 -6.83 -18.38 -11.35
CA TYR A 157 -7.69 -17.58 -12.22
C TYR A 157 -9.15 -18.02 -12.19
N GLU A 158 -9.43 -19.32 -12.16
CA GLU A 158 -10.80 -19.84 -12.01
C GLU A 158 -11.43 -19.42 -10.68
N THR A 159 -10.65 -19.45 -9.61
CA THR A 159 -11.12 -19.08 -8.27
C THR A 159 -11.34 -17.57 -8.12
N LEU A 160 -10.48 -16.76 -8.73
CA LEU A 160 -10.47 -15.30 -8.61
C LEU A 160 -11.44 -14.60 -9.58
N THR A 161 -11.78 -15.24 -10.69
CA THR A 161 -12.65 -14.68 -11.73
C THR A 161 -13.93 -15.49 -11.83
N ILE A 162 -15.08 -14.90 -11.48
CA ILE A 162 -16.42 -15.52 -11.60
C ILE A 162 -16.86 -15.64 -13.09
N THR A 163 -15.93 -15.70 -14.06
CA THR A 163 -16.27 -15.78 -15.49
C THR A 163 -15.37 -16.78 -16.23
N PRO A 164 -15.93 -17.67 -17.06
CA PRO A 164 -15.18 -18.71 -17.75
C PRO A 164 -14.41 -18.08 -18.92
N LYS A 165 -13.09 -17.91 -18.77
CA LYS A 165 -12.21 -17.41 -19.84
C LYS A 165 -10.81 -18.04 -19.83
N VAL A 166 -10.69 -19.24 -19.27
CA VAL A 166 -9.42 -19.96 -19.07
C VAL A 166 -8.83 -20.44 -20.40
N ASP A 167 -9.68 -20.95 -21.31
CA ASP A 167 -9.24 -21.46 -22.63
C ASP A 167 -8.48 -20.42 -23.46
N TRP A 168 -8.83 -19.13 -23.31
CA TRP A 168 -8.18 -18.03 -24.03
C TRP A 168 -6.78 -17.69 -23.51
N LEU A 169 -6.53 -17.89 -22.21
CA LEU A 169 -5.23 -17.57 -21.60
C LEU A 169 -4.18 -18.63 -21.98
N THR A 170 -4.57 -19.91 -21.96
CA THR A 170 -3.72 -21.05 -22.31
C THR A 170 -3.28 -21.01 -23.78
N GLU A 171 -4.20 -20.72 -24.70
CA GLU A 171 -3.90 -20.64 -26.13
C GLU A 171 -2.96 -19.46 -26.48
N LYS A 172 -3.03 -18.37 -25.70
CA LYS A 172 -2.27 -17.14 -25.96
C LYS A 172 -0.92 -17.02 -25.27
N MET A 173 -0.66 -17.75 -24.18
CA MET A 173 0.68 -17.83 -23.57
C MET A 173 1.70 -18.54 -24.49
N HIS A 174 1.24 -19.34 -25.45
CA HIS A 174 2.08 -19.92 -26.49
C HIS A 174 2.48 -18.93 -27.60
N ALA A 175 1.83 -17.76 -27.71
CA ALA A 175 2.16 -16.74 -28.69
C ALA A 175 3.12 -15.70 -28.09
N ARG A 176 4.35 -15.63 -28.63
CA ARG A 176 5.53 -14.99 -28.01
C ARG A 176 5.56 -13.44 -27.96
N ASP A 177 4.53 -12.74 -28.40
CA ASP A 177 4.54 -11.27 -28.42
C ASP A 177 3.30 -10.71 -27.73
N PHE A 178 3.45 -10.22 -26.48
CA PHE A 178 2.37 -9.59 -25.74
C PHE A 178 2.61 -8.09 -25.54
N SER A 179 1.72 -7.30 -26.14
CA SER A 179 1.33 -5.97 -25.69
C SER A 179 -0.07 -5.73 -26.21
N PHE A 180 -1.05 -5.41 -25.36
CA PHE A 180 -2.03 -4.35 -25.60
C PHE A 180 -3.03 -4.19 -24.44
N TRP A 181 -3.34 -2.92 -24.20
CA TRP A 181 -4.10 -2.27 -23.14
C TRP A 181 -5.59 -2.69 -22.94
N SER A 182 -5.99 -3.89 -23.38
CA SER A 182 -7.38 -4.38 -23.32
C SER A 182 -7.57 -5.63 -22.44
N SER A 183 -6.49 -6.18 -21.89
CA SER A 183 -6.53 -7.39 -21.06
C SER A 183 -6.50 -7.05 -19.57
N ARG A 184 -7.31 -7.73 -18.74
CA ARG A 184 -7.29 -7.60 -17.27
C ARG A 184 -6.05 -8.21 -16.60
N VAL A 185 -5.18 -8.81 -17.40
CA VAL A 185 -3.97 -9.53 -17.00
C VAL A 185 -2.80 -8.97 -17.79
N LEU A 186 -1.71 -8.68 -17.08
CA LEU A 186 -0.44 -8.26 -17.66
C LEU A 186 0.64 -9.23 -17.19
N ILE A 187 1.35 -9.85 -18.14
CA ILE A 187 2.52 -10.68 -17.89
C ILE A 187 3.75 -9.88 -18.34
N THR A 188 4.73 -9.74 -17.46
CA THR A 188 5.92 -8.94 -17.72
C THR A 188 7.16 -9.55 -17.06
N SER A 189 8.33 -9.34 -17.65
CA SER A 189 9.63 -9.65 -17.05
C SER A 189 10.20 -8.43 -16.31
N ASP A 190 11.27 -8.66 -15.53
CA ASP A 190 11.95 -7.63 -14.73
C ASP A 190 12.42 -6.41 -15.53
N LEU A 191 12.82 -6.59 -16.79
CA LEU A 191 13.32 -5.51 -17.64
C LEU A 191 12.25 -4.43 -17.92
N LEU A 192 10.98 -4.82 -17.86
CA LEU A 192 9.83 -3.95 -18.09
C LEU A 192 9.14 -3.53 -16.78
N ALA A 193 9.42 -4.24 -15.68
CA ALA A 193 8.81 -3.99 -14.36
C ALA A 193 9.25 -2.67 -13.71
N CYS A 194 10.36 -2.06 -14.12
CA CYS A 194 10.78 -0.73 -13.64
C CYS A 194 10.21 0.45 -14.45
N GLY A 195 9.77 0.23 -15.70
CA GLY A 195 9.48 1.31 -16.65
C GLY A 195 8.03 1.39 -17.17
N ILE A 196 7.21 0.34 -17.00
CA ILE A 196 5.80 0.42 -17.39
C ILE A 196 4.98 1.00 -16.22
N ASP A 197 4.37 2.15 -16.47
CA ASP A 197 3.50 2.87 -15.55
C ASP A 197 2.10 2.23 -15.40
N VAL A 198 2.04 0.94 -15.04
CA VAL A 198 0.77 0.25 -14.77
C VAL A 198 0.46 0.36 -13.28
N GLN A 199 -0.10 1.51 -12.88
CA GLN A 199 -0.27 1.90 -11.47
C GLN A 199 -1.56 1.39 -10.79
N GLN A 200 -2.19 0.31 -11.25
CA GLN A 200 -3.53 -0.08 -10.76
C GLN A 200 -3.80 -1.60 -10.71
N LEU A 201 -2.92 -2.39 -10.10
CA LEU A 201 -3.18 -3.83 -9.89
C LEU A 201 -3.74 -4.10 -8.49
N SER A 202 -4.71 -5.02 -8.40
CA SER A 202 -5.23 -5.51 -7.11
C SER A 202 -4.48 -6.74 -6.64
N LEU A 203 -3.90 -7.48 -7.59
CA LEU A 203 -3.19 -8.73 -7.36
C LEU A 203 -1.89 -8.72 -8.18
N VAL A 204 -0.79 -9.06 -7.53
CA VAL A 204 0.51 -9.32 -8.16
C VAL A 204 0.86 -10.79 -7.94
N ILE A 205 1.19 -11.50 -9.02
CA ILE A 205 1.66 -12.89 -8.96
C ILE A 205 3.12 -12.92 -9.41
N ASN A 206 4.01 -13.29 -8.49
CA ASN A 206 5.39 -13.65 -8.83
C ASN A 206 5.41 -15.11 -9.24
N TYR A 207 5.34 -15.35 -10.56
CA TYR A 207 5.46 -16.70 -11.13
C TYR A 207 6.83 -17.33 -10.83
N ASP A 208 7.87 -16.51 -10.89
CA ASP A 208 9.23 -16.85 -10.45
C ASP A 208 9.67 -15.83 -9.40
N LEU A 209 10.39 -16.26 -8.36
CA LEU A 209 11.01 -15.31 -7.43
C LEU A 209 12.11 -14.52 -8.14
N PRO A 210 12.25 -13.22 -7.85
CA PRO A 210 13.33 -12.42 -8.42
C PRO A 210 14.68 -12.86 -7.86
N THR A 211 15.68 -12.90 -8.74
CA THR A 211 17.07 -13.22 -8.38
C THR A 211 17.71 -12.14 -7.50
N ASN A 212 17.30 -10.88 -7.67
CA ASN A 212 17.70 -9.79 -6.76
C ASN A 212 16.55 -9.46 -5.81
N ARG A 213 16.83 -9.52 -4.50
CA ARG A 213 15.91 -9.15 -3.42
C ARG A 213 15.28 -7.77 -3.59
N GLU A 214 16.03 -6.80 -4.14
CA GLU A 214 15.52 -5.43 -4.37
C GLU A 214 14.36 -5.42 -5.37
N ASN A 215 14.40 -6.28 -6.38
CA ASN A 215 13.35 -6.37 -7.40
C ASN A 215 12.05 -6.94 -6.83
N TYR A 216 12.10 -7.75 -5.77
CA TYR A 216 10.91 -8.34 -5.14
C TYR A 216 9.90 -7.29 -4.75
N ILE A 217 10.38 -6.25 -4.10
CA ILE A 217 9.57 -5.14 -3.66
C ILE A 217 9.04 -4.32 -4.85
N HIS A 218 9.88 -4.05 -5.85
CA HIS A 218 9.44 -3.34 -7.07
C HIS A 218 8.32 -4.08 -7.81
N ARG A 219 8.32 -5.41 -7.79
CA ARG A 219 7.26 -6.24 -8.36
C ARG A 219 5.96 -6.11 -7.56
N ILE A 220 6.00 -6.38 -6.26
CA ILE A 220 4.78 -6.40 -5.43
C ILE A 220 4.21 -5.01 -5.18
N GLY A 221 5.04 -3.96 -5.25
CA GLY A 221 4.64 -2.56 -5.14
C GLY A 221 3.76 -2.03 -6.27
N ARG A 222 3.54 -2.83 -7.32
CA ARG A 222 2.56 -2.53 -8.38
C ARG A 222 1.10 -2.76 -7.93
N GLY A 223 0.91 -3.45 -6.81
CA GLY A 223 -0.39 -3.70 -6.19
C GLY A 223 -0.68 -2.78 -5.00
N GLY A 224 -1.95 -2.46 -4.75
CA GLY A 224 -2.38 -1.81 -3.49
C GLY A 224 -2.16 -0.30 -3.38
N LEU A 225 -1.93 0.40 -4.50
CA LEU A 225 -1.83 1.86 -4.53
C LEU A 225 -3.20 2.52 -4.22
N PHE A 226 -3.19 3.71 -3.58
CA PHE A 226 -4.37 4.50 -3.19
C PHE A 226 -5.28 3.85 -2.13
N GLY A 227 -4.70 3.17 -1.14
CA GLY A 227 -5.49 2.59 -0.03
C GLY A 227 -6.33 1.37 -0.38
N ARG A 228 -6.07 0.73 -1.53
CA ARG A 228 -6.67 -0.56 -1.91
C ARG A 228 -5.86 -1.70 -1.30
N LYS A 229 -6.51 -2.81 -0.94
CA LYS A 229 -5.80 -4.03 -0.56
C LYS A 229 -5.02 -4.54 -1.76
N GLY A 230 -3.70 -4.55 -1.67
CA GLY A 230 -2.82 -5.23 -2.62
C GLY A 230 -2.48 -6.61 -2.09
N VAL A 231 -2.75 -7.65 -2.88
CA VAL A 231 -2.33 -9.01 -2.56
C VAL A 231 -1.13 -9.37 -3.44
N ALA A 232 -0.08 -9.91 -2.84
CA ALA A 232 1.04 -10.49 -3.54
C ALA A 232 1.10 -11.99 -3.28
N ILE A 233 1.09 -12.78 -4.35
CA ILE A 233 1.22 -14.24 -4.32
C ILE A 233 2.54 -14.63 -4.98
N ASN A 234 3.30 -15.49 -4.32
CA ASN A 234 4.57 -16.02 -4.83
C ASN A 234 4.43 -17.50 -5.10
N PHE A 235 4.80 -17.96 -6.29
CA PHE A 235 5.01 -19.38 -6.52
C PHE A 235 6.43 -19.73 -6.11
N VAL A 236 6.53 -20.75 -5.26
CA VAL A 236 7.79 -21.11 -4.61
C VAL A 236 7.97 -22.60 -4.79
N THR A 237 9.06 -22.99 -5.45
CA THR A 237 9.51 -24.38 -5.48
C THR A 237 10.41 -24.70 -4.28
N GLU A 238 10.77 -25.98 -4.11
CA GLU A 238 11.72 -26.38 -3.05
C GLU A 238 13.09 -25.70 -3.16
N GLU A 239 13.52 -25.37 -4.37
CA GLU A 239 14.78 -24.65 -4.61
C GLU A 239 14.66 -23.16 -4.24
N ASP A 240 13.47 -22.58 -4.44
CA ASP A 240 13.17 -21.18 -4.18
C ASP A 240 13.02 -20.85 -2.69
N LYS A 241 12.82 -21.86 -1.82
CA LYS A 241 12.67 -21.65 -0.37
C LYS A 241 13.82 -20.87 0.25
N ARG A 242 15.05 -21.07 -0.25
CA ARG A 242 16.23 -20.31 0.21
C ARG A 242 16.11 -18.84 -0.15
N ILE A 243 15.73 -18.54 -1.39
CA ILE A 243 15.55 -17.17 -1.89
C ILE A 243 14.43 -16.48 -1.13
N LEU A 244 13.30 -17.18 -0.90
CA LEU A 244 12.20 -16.65 -0.10
C LEU A 244 12.64 -16.32 1.32
N HIS A 245 13.39 -17.21 1.97
CA HIS A 245 13.88 -16.99 3.32
C HIS A 245 14.87 -15.81 3.40
N ASP A 246 15.71 -15.64 2.38
CA ASP A 246 16.61 -14.48 2.27
C ASP A 246 15.82 -13.17 2.12
N ILE A 247 14.73 -13.17 1.33
CA ILE A 247 13.81 -12.03 1.17
C ILE A 247 13.10 -11.72 2.50
N GLU A 248 12.58 -12.74 3.18
CA GLU A 248 11.94 -12.62 4.50
C GLU A 248 12.88 -12.00 5.52
N THR A 249 14.11 -12.52 5.59
CA THR A 249 15.14 -12.05 6.52
C THR A 249 15.56 -10.62 6.20
N PHE A 250 15.81 -10.32 4.93
CA PHE A 250 16.26 -9.00 4.49
C PHE A 250 15.22 -7.90 4.76
N TYR A 251 13.96 -8.15 4.42
CA TYR A 251 12.86 -7.19 4.64
C TYR A 251 12.20 -7.32 6.03
N ASN A 252 12.73 -8.21 6.88
CA ASN A 252 12.18 -8.55 8.19
C ASN A 252 10.65 -8.79 8.10
N THR A 253 10.25 -9.58 7.12
CA THR A 253 8.86 -9.85 6.75
C THR A 253 8.54 -11.33 6.92
N THR A 254 7.25 -11.64 6.95
CA THR A 254 6.78 -13.03 6.94
C THR A 254 5.84 -13.20 5.77
N VAL A 255 6.18 -14.11 4.86
CA VAL A 255 5.34 -14.52 3.74
C VAL A 255 4.63 -15.79 4.19
N LYS A 256 3.32 -15.69 4.40
CA LYS A 256 2.52 -16.82 4.91
C LYS A 256 2.18 -17.76 3.77
N GLU A 257 2.02 -19.04 4.08
CA GLU A 257 1.44 -19.96 3.10
C GLU A 257 -0.01 -19.54 2.81
N MET A 258 -0.42 -19.63 1.55
CA MET A 258 -1.74 -19.23 1.12
C MET A 258 -2.81 -20.14 1.74
N PRO A 259 -3.82 -19.59 2.44
CA PRO A 259 -4.90 -20.40 3.00
C PRO A 259 -5.79 -20.96 1.88
N MET A 260 -6.39 -22.13 2.11
CA MET A 260 -7.28 -22.79 1.13
C MET A 260 -8.50 -21.95 0.73
N ASN A 261 -8.90 -20.98 1.56
CA ASN A 261 -10.01 -20.08 1.25
C ASN A 261 -9.51 -18.71 0.78
N VAL A 262 -9.48 -18.52 -0.54
CA VAL A 262 -8.97 -17.31 -1.21
C VAL A 262 -9.99 -16.17 -1.20
N ALA A 263 -11.28 -16.48 -1.00
CA ALA A 263 -12.36 -15.51 -1.04
C ALA A 263 -12.31 -14.47 0.09
N ASP A 264 -11.70 -14.82 1.24
CA ASP A 264 -11.59 -13.93 2.40
C ASP A 264 -10.46 -12.89 2.26
N LEU A 265 -9.62 -13.00 1.21
CA LEU A 265 -8.40 -12.22 1.01
C LEU A 265 -8.57 -10.96 0.14
N ILE A 266 -9.69 -10.86 -0.58
CA ILE A 266 -9.93 -9.84 -1.61
C ILE A 266 -11.00 -8.86 -1.13
#